data_AF-A0A7S1H498-F1
#
_entry.id   AF-A0A7S1H498-F1
#
_cell.length_a   1.000
_cell.length_b   1.000
_cell.length_c   1.000
_cell.angle_alpha   90.00
_cell.angle_beta   90.00
_cell.angle_gamma   90.00
#
_symmetry.space_group_name_H-M   'P 1'
#
loop_
_entity.id
_entity.type
_entity.pdbx_description
1 polymer ?
#
loop_
_entity_poly.entity_id
_entity_poly.type
_entity_poly.pdbx_seq_one_letter_code
_entity_poly.pdbx_strand_id
1 'polypeptide(L)'
;NKSRALFRRVPVLGVLCVDVMLCQCLSAVVTFLFFRQVRQNIINDQERAGWTGNCYAWINGLSGVFQFFVIPMIVTRWNMLGLWAIMPAIMGFLTFCMAWTTQQQQEDTRFQTLSIVAGAFSTMKILEYSFHGVCNELLFASLDYESRHVGKQEIALLANRFSKSLTAVTLSLLTKYMTSRRLDCILSWTACLFTIPWFFSSL
;
A
#
# COMPACT_ATOMS: atom_id res chain seq x y z
N ASN A 1 -2.13 22.06 -21.92
CA ASN A 1 -1.45 20.90 -21.29
C ASN A 1 -1.95 19.59 -21.85
N LYS A 2 -1.11 18.89 -22.62
CA LYS A 2 -1.44 17.60 -23.26
C LYS A 2 -1.92 16.54 -22.25
N SER A 3 -1.37 16.50 -21.04
CA SER A 3 -1.83 15.57 -19.97
C SER A 3 -3.29 15.80 -19.56
N ARG A 4 -3.73 17.05 -19.38
CA ARG A 4 -5.16 17.34 -19.05
C ARG A 4 -6.11 16.93 -20.17
N ALA A 5 -5.69 17.06 -21.44
CA ALA A 5 -6.48 16.61 -22.58
C ALA A 5 -6.55 15.07 -22.64
N LEU A 6 -5.47 14.38 -22.27
CA LEU A 6 -5.40 12.91 -22.19
C LEU A 6 -6.36 12.36 -21.11
N PHE A 7 -6.32 12.90 -19.89
CA PHE A 7 -7.22 12.49 -18.80
C PHE A 7 -8.70 12.79 -19.11
N ARG A 8 -8.98 13.86 -19.85
CA ARG A 8 -10.34 14.17 -20.31
C ARG A 8 -10.83 13.22 -21.41
N ARG A 9 -9.90 12.66 -22.20
CA ARG A 9 -10.20 11.69 -23.27
C ARG A 9 -10.39 10.28 -22.74
N VAL A 10 -9.60 9.88 -21.73
CA VAL A 10 -9.63 8.54 -21.14
C VAL A 10 -9.88 8.66 -19.62
N PRO A 11 -11.15 8.73 -19.18
CA PRO A 11 -11.47 8.93 -17.76
C PRO A 11 -10.96 7.78 -16.87
N VAL A 12 -10.84 6.57 -17.43
CA VAL A 12 -10.26 5.39 -16.76
C VAL A 12 -8.84 5.67 -16.25
N LEU A 13 -8.05 6.46 -16.99
CA LEU A 13 -6.69 6.83 -16.59
C LEU A 13 -6.69 7.72 -15.34
N GLY A 14 -7.73 8.56 -15.17
CA GLY A 14 -7.90 9.41 -14.01
C GLY A 14 -8.26 8.62 -12.76
N VAL A 15 -9.20 7.66 -12.88
CA VAL A 15 -9.55 6.73 -11.80
C VAL A 15 -8.34 5.91 -11.39
N LEU A 16 -7.60 5.38 -12.36
CA LEU A 16 -6.36 4.64 -12.13
C LEU A 16 -5.31 5.48 -11.39
N CYS A 17 -5.17 6.76 -11.76
CA CYS A 17 -4.27 7.67 -11.07
C CYS A 17 -4.66 7.84 -9.60
N VAL A 18 -5.95 8.02 -9.31
CA VAL A 18 -6.47 8.16 -7.93
C VAL A 18 -6.25 6.87 -7.13
N ASP A 19 -6.52 5.70 -7.71
CA ASP A 19 -6.28 4.41 -7.06
C ASP A 19 -4.80 4.25 -6.69
N VAL A 20 -3.90 4.48 -7.65
CA VAL A 20 -2.45 4.41 -7.41
C VAL A 20 -2.04 5.40 -6.32
N MET A 21 -2.59 6.63 -6.32
CA MET A 21 -2.31 7.61 -5.26
C MET A 21 -2.74 7.10 -3.88
N LEU A 22 -3.96 6.58 -3.75
CA LEU A 22 -4.50 6.08 -2.49
C LEU A 22 -3.71 4.85 -1.99
N CYS A 23 -3.42 3.92 -2.89
CA CYS A 23 -2.58 2.76 -2.63
C CYS A 23 -1.18 3.17 -2.15
N GLN A 24 -0.54 4.14 -2.81
CA GLN A 24 0.80 4.60 -2.41
C GLN A 24 0.79 5.39 -1.09
N CYS A 25 -0.24 6.19 -0.83
CA CYS A 25 -0.43 6.86 0.47
C CYS A 25 -0.57 5.83 1.59
N LEU A 26 -1.43 4.81 1.41
CA LEU A 26 -1.61 3.74 2.39
C LEU A 26 -0.32 2.97 2.62
N SER A 27 0.37 2.59 1.53
CA SER A 27 1.66 1.90 1.58
C SER A 27 2.70 2.68 2.38
N ALA A 28 2.77 3.99 2.18
CA ALA A 28 3.69 4.86 2.93
C ALA A 28 3.34 4.92 4.42
N VAL A 29 2.05 5.06 4.78
CA VAL A 29 1.61 5.06 6.19
C VAL A 29 1.91 3.73 6.87
N VAL A 30 1.55 2.60 6.26
CA VAL A 30 1.79 1.26 6.82
C VAL A 30 3.29 0.97 6.93
N THR A 31 4.09 1.38 5.94
CA THR A 31 5.56 1.24 5.98
C THR A 31 6.16 2.06 7.13
N PHE A 32 5.67 3.29 7.33
CA PHE A 32 6.12 4.13 8.43
C PHE A 32 5.77 3.52 9.80
N LEU A 33 4.52 3.06 9.97
CA LEU A 33 4.07 2.36 11.18
C LEU A 33 4.92 1.13 11.47
N PHE A 34 5.22 0.32 10.44
CA PHE A 34 6.08 -0.84 10.55
C PHE A 34 7.46 -0.48 11.09
N PHE A 35 8.20 0.43 10.44
CA PHE A 35 9.54 0.80 10.89
C PHE A 35 9.54 1.42 12.28
N ARG A 36 8.49 2.15 12.63
CA ARG A 36 8.32 2.74 13.95
C ARG A 36 8.08 1.68 15.02
N GLN A 37 7.19 0.72 14.80
CA GLN A 37 6.95 -0.39 15.72
C GLN A 37 8.19 -1.26 15.89
N VAL A 38 8.90 -1.55 14.80
CA VAL A 38 10.16 -2.28 14.87
C VAL A 38 11.18 -1.53 15.73
N ARG A 39 11.34 -0.22 15.53
CA ARG A 39 12.26 0.60 16.33
C ARG A 39 11.86 0.68 17.81
N GLN A 40 10.56 0.64 18.12
CA GLN A 40 10.06 0.67 19.49
C GLN A 40 10.19 -0.66 20.23
N ASN A 41 10.24 -1.79 19.50
CA ASN A 41 10.26 -3.13 20.09
C ASN A 41 11.63 -3.82 20.00
N ILE A 42 12.47 -3.46 19.03
CA ILE A 42 13.82 -4.01 18.85
C ILE A 42 14.86 -2.90 19.05
N ILE A 43 15.53 -2.93 20.21
CA ILE A 43 16.50 -1.91 20.63
C ILE A 43 17.81 -2.04 19.85
N ASN A 44 18.27 -3.28 19.61
CA ASN A 44 19.52 -3.54 18.92
C ASN A 44 19.39 -3.29 17.40
N ASP A 45 20.23 -2.41 16.88
CA ASP A 45 20.21 -2.03 15.46
C ASP A 45 20.56 -3.19 14.52
N GLN A 46 21.45 -4.10 14.94
CA GLN A 46 21.84 -5.27 14.14
C GLN A 46 20.68 -6.28 14.05
N GLU A 47 20.03 -6.56 15.17
CA GLU A 47 18.84 -7.43 15.20
C GLU A 47 17.69 -6.82 14.40
N ARG A 48 17.49 -5.49 14.50
CA ARG A 48 16.51 -4.77 13.71
C ARG A 48 16.75 -4.90 12.21
N ALA A 49 18.01 -4.78 11.78
CA ALA A 49 18.37 -4.95 10.38
C ALA A 49 18.15 -6.40 9.91
N GLY A 50 18.55 -7.39 10.72
CA GLY A 50 18.32 -8.80 10.43
C GLY A 50 16.84 -9.16 10.33
N TRP A 51 16.03 -8.68 11.27
CA TRP A 51 14.59 -8.94 11.31
C TRP A 51 13.86 -8.30 10.12
N THR A 52 14.13 -7.03 9.83
CA THR A 52 13.54 -6.36 8.65
C THR A 52 14.02 -7.00 7.34
N GLY A 53 15.30 -7.37 7.24
CA GLY A 53 15.84 -8.10 6.10
C GLY A 53 15.13 -9.43 5.86
N ASN A 54 14.89 -10.21 6.91
CA ASN A 54 14.13 -11.47 6.83
C ASN A 54 12.68 -11.22 6.39
N CYS A 55 12.01 -10.18 6.89
CA CYS A 55 10.68 -9.81 6.42
C CYS A 55 10.67 -9.51 4.91
N TYR A 56 11.64 -8.74 4.40
CA TYR A 56 11.73 -8.46 2.97
C TYR A 56 12.06 -9.70 2.13
N ALA A 57 12.87 -10.63 2.64
CA ALA A 57 13.14 -11.89 1.97
C ALA A 57 11.84 -12.71 1.79
N TRP A 58 11.03 -12.83 2.83
CA TRP A 58 9.72 -13.48 2.77
C TRP A 58 8.74 -12.78 1.83
N ILE A 59 8.65 -11.45 1.90
CA ILE A 59 7.82 -10.64 1.00
C ILE A 59 8.18 -10.93 -0.45
N ASN A 60 9.47 -10.84 -0.81
CA ASN A 60 9.91 -11.06 -2.19
C ASN A 60 9.70 -12.50 -2.65
N GLY A 61 9.99 -13.48 -1.79
CA GLY A 61 9.76 -14.89 -2.09
C GLY A 61 8.29 -15.20 -2.35
N LEU A 62 7.40 -14.74 -1.46
CA LEU A 62 5.96 -14.89 -1.63
C LEU A 62 5.46 -14.12 -2.86
N SER A 63 5.90 -12.88 -3.07
CA SER A 63 5.56 -12.11 -4.26
C SER A 63 5.91 -12.83 -5.55
N GLY A 64 7.08 -13.48 -5.61
CA GLY A 64 7.45 -14.31 -6.75
C GLY A 64 6.48 -15.47 -6.97
N VAL A 65 6.10 -16.19 -5.91
CA VAL A 65 5.10 -17.27 -6.00
C VAL A 65 3.76 -16.73 -6.51
N PHE A 66 3.31 -15.58 -6.01
CA PHE A 66 2.08 -14.95 -6.47
C PHE A 66 2.15 -14.55 -7.95
N GLN A 67 3.23 -13.91 -8.39
CA GLN A 67 3.42 -13.46 -9.77
C GLN A 67 3.47 -14.61 -10.78
N PHE A 68 4.20 -15.69 -10.49
CA PHE A 68 4.43 -16.76 -11.46
C PHE A 68 3.36 -17.84 -11.47
N PHE A 69 2.69 -18.08 -10.34
CA PHE A 69 1.72 -19.18 -10.23
C PHE A 69 0.30 -18.67 -9.98
N VAL A 70 0.12 -17.88 -8.91
CA VAL A 70 -1.23 -17.54 -8.43
C VAL A 70 -1.95 -16.59 -9.38
N ILE A 71 -1.31 -15.50 -9.78
CA ILE A 71 -1.94 -14.47 -10.61
C ILE A 71 -2.34 -15.02 -12.00
N PRO A 72 -1.48 -15.74 -12.76
CA PRO A 72 -1.89 -16.36 -14.01
C PRO A 72 -3.11 -17.28 -13.87
N MET A 73 -3.18 -18.05 -12.78
CA MET A 73 -4.32 -18.92 -12.50
C MET A 73 -5.60 -18.13 -12.15
N ILE A 74 -5.49 -17.00 -11.45
CA ILE A 74 -6.66 -16.20 -11.07
C ILE A 74 -7.16 -15.37 -12.26
N VAL A 75 -6.27 -14.72 -13.01
CA VAL A 75 -6.65 -13.86 -14.15
C VAL A 75 -7.37 -14.64 -15.25
N THR A 76 -7.10 -15.93 -15.41
CA THR A 76 -7.82 -16.79 -16.37
C THR A 76 -9.24 -17.16 -15.93
N ARG A 77 -9.56 -17.04 -14.64
CA ARG A 77 -10.85 -17.47 -14.06
C ARG A 77 -11.71 -16.33 -13.56
N TRP A 78 -11.12 -15.17 -13.25
CA TRP A 78 -11.78 -14.06 -12.57
C TRP A 78 -11.76 -12.78 -13.40
N ASN A 79 -12.81 -11.98 -13.22
CA ASN A 79 -12.88 -10.64 -13.82
C ASN A 79 -11.83 -9.72 -13.19
N MET A 80 -11.16 -8.93 -14.04
CA MET A 80 -10.11 -8.00 -13.64
C MET A 80 -10.58 -6.96 -12.62
N LEU A 81 -11.84 -6.51 -12.71
CA LEU A 81 -12.45 -5.60 -11.73
C LEU A 81 -12.57 -6.23 -10.33
N GLY A 82 -12.87 -7.53 -10.26
CA GLY A 82 -12.93 -8.26 -8.98
C GLY A 82 -11.56 -8.36 -8.32
N LEU A 83 -10.51 -8.58 -9.11
CA LEU A 83 -9.13 -8.57 -8.62
C LEU A 83 -8.71 -7.20 -8.08
N TRP A 84 -9.15 -6.14 -8.75
CA TRP A 84 -8.94 -4.77 -8.32
C TRP A 84 -9.60 -4.46 -6.98
N ALA A 85 -10.88 -4.80 -6.80
CA ALA A 85 -11.62 -4.53 -5.56
C ALA A 85 -11.16 -5.40 -4.37
N ILE A 86 -10.58 -6.59 -4.62
CA ILE A 86 -10.08 -7.46 -3.55
C ILE A 86 -8.88 -6.84 -2.81
N MET A 87 -8.01 -6.10 -3.51
CA MET A 87 -6.81 -5.49 -2.91
C MET A 87 -7.16 -4.54 -1.73
N PRO A 88 -8.01 -3.49 -1.92
CA PRO A 88 -8.43 -2.64 -0.82
C PRO A 88 -9.28 -3.38 0.22
N ALA A 89 -10.03 -4.42 -0.16
CA ALA A 89 -10.82 -5.20 0.80
C ALA A 89 -9.93 -5.96 1.80
N ILE A 90 -8.89 -6.65 1.31
CA ILE A 90 -7.90 -7.35 2.15
C ILE A 90 -7.19 -6.34 3.07
N MET A 91 -6.75 -5.22 2.49
CA MET A 91 -6.06 -4.19 3.27
C MET A 91 -6.98 -3.49 4.27
N GLY A 92 -8.26 -3.30 3.95
CA GLY A 92 -9.26 -2.75 4.86
C GLY A 92 -9.43 -3.62 6.11
N PHE A 93 -9.56 -4.93 5.93
CA PHE A 93 -9.61 -5.87 7.05
C PHE A 93 -8.33 -5.82 7.90
N LEU A 94 -7.15 -5.90 7.27
CA LEU A 94 -5.87 -5.91 8.00
C LEU A 94 -5.59 -4.60 8.74
N THR A 95 -5.88 -3.46 8.11
CA THR A 95 -5.69 -2.15 8.74
C THR A 95 -6.70 -1.88 9.84
N PHE A 96 -7.92 -2.41 9.74
CA PHE A 96 -8.88 -2.41 10.83
C PHE A 96 -8.38 -3.24 12.03
N CYS A 97 -7.91 -4.47 11.81
CA CYS A 97 -7.31 -5.29 12.86
C CYS A 97 -6.09 -4.59 13.50
N MET A 98 -5.26 -3.94 12.68
CA MET A 98 -4.13 -3.15 13.14
C MET A 98 -4.57 -1.96 14.01
N ALA A 99 -5.57 -1.19 13.58
CA ALA A 99 -6.10 -0.06 14.33
C ALA A 99 -6.70 -0.49 15.67
N TRP A 100 -7.47 -1.58 15.66
CA TRP A 100 -8.07 -2.14 16.86
C TRP A 100 -7.02 -2.57 17.90
N THR A 101 -6.00 -3.31 17.46
CA THR A 101 -4.94 -3.79 18.35
C THR A 101 -3.99 -2.69 18.81
N THR A 102 -3.74 -1.67 17.98
CA THR A 102 -2.97 -0.48 18.38
C THR A 102 -3.71 0.33 19.46
N GLN A 103 -5.04 0.42 19.37
CA GLN A 103 -5.86 1.12 20.36
C GLN A 103 -5.86 0.40 21.71
N GLN A 104 -5.86 -0.94 21.71
CA GLN A 104 -5.77 -1.77 22.91
C GLN A 104 -4.33 -1.99 23.41
N GLN A 105 -3.34 -1.29 22.84
CA GLN A 105 -1.93 -1.51 23.17
C GLN A 105 -1.67 -1.20 24.65
N GLN A 106 -1.47 -2.27 25.41
CA GLN A 106 -1.05 -2.31 26.81
C GLN A 106 0.37 -2.90 26.86
N GLU A 107 1.12 -2.73 27.95
CA GLU A 107 2.55 -3.08 27.96
C GLU A 107 2.83 -4.56 27.62
N ASP A 108 1.92 -5.46 27.97
CA ASP A 108 2.04 -6.90 27.69
C ASP A 108 1.76 -7.30 26.22
N THR A 109 1.03 -6.47 25.45
CA THR A 109 0.59 -6.84 24.07
C THR A 109 1.48 -6.30 22.96
N ARG A 110 2.62 -5.69 23.28
CA ARG A 110 3.48 -5.00 22.30
C ARG A 110 3.99 -5.91 21.16
N PHE A 111 4.37 -7.15 21.48
CA PHE A 111 4.79 -8.13 20.46
C PHE A 111 3.66 -8.56 19.53
N GLN A 112 2.42 -8.62 20.03
CA GLN A 112 1.25 -8.94 19.21
C GLN A 112 0.95 -7.79 18.23
N THR A 113 1.01 -6.54 18.70
CA THR A 113 0.84 -5.37 17.83
C THR A 113 1.91 -5.31 16.73
N LEU A 114 3.18 -5.58 17.06
CA LEU A 114 4.27 -5.66 16.07
C LEU A 114 3.96 -6.71 14.99
N SER A 115 3.49 -7.89 15.39
CA SER A 115 3.22 -9.00 14.47
C SER A 115 2.09 -8.67 13.50
N ILE A 116 1.02 -8.01 13.98
CA ILE A 116 -0.10 -7.58 13.14
C ILE A 116 0.32 -6.47 12.17
N VAL A 117 1.08 -5.48 12.65
CA VAL A 117 1.62 -4.40 11.80
C VAL A 117 2.57 -4.96 10.75
N ALA A 118 3.42 -5.93 11.12
CA ALA A 118 4.30 -6.62 10.19
C ALA A 118 3.54 -7.45 9.15
N GLY A 119 2.47 -8.13 9.55
CA GLY A 119 1.57 -8.83 8.65
C GLY A 119 0.89 -7.87 7.67
N ALA A 120 0.32 -6.76 8.15
CA ALA A 120 -0.29 -5.74 7.30
C ALA A 120 0.71 -5.12 6.31
N PHE A 121 1.93 -4.82 6.77
CA PHE A 121 3.02 -4.35 5.93
C PHE A 121 3.42 -5.37 4.86
N SER A 122 3.60 -6.63 5.26
CA SER A 122 4.01 -7.70 4.34
C SER A 122 2.94 -7.94 3.28
N THR A 123 1.67 -8.01 3.68
CA THR A 123 0.56 -8.15 2.74
C THR A 123 0.48 -6.96 1.78
N MET A 124 0.64 -5.73 2.27
CA MET A 124 0.64 -4.55 1.40
C MET A 124 1.74 -4.65 0.33
N LYS A 125 2.95 -5.05 0.71
CA LYS A 125 4.07 -5.21 -0.23
C LYS A 125 3.83 -6.34 -1.22
N ILE A 126 3.28 -7.47 -0.76
CA ILE A 126 2.92 -8.59 -1.64
C ILE A 126 1.86 -8.14 -2.66
N LEU A 127 0.85 -7.40 -2.25
CA LEU A 127 -0.17 -6.84 -3.15
C LEU A 127 0.42 -5.85 -4.14
N GLU A 128 1.29 -4.93 -3.69
CA GLU A 128 1.95 -3.96 -4.57
C GLU A 128 2.85 -4.62 -5.62
N TYR A 129 3.71 -5.55 -5.19
CA TYR A 129 4.67 -6.19 -6.09
C TYR A 129 4.00 -7.18 -7.02
N SER A 130 2.98 -7.89 -6.56
CA SER A 130 2.37 -8.98 -7.34
C SER A 130 1.12 -8.50 -8.07
N PHE A 131 0.05 -8.20 -7.33
CA PHE A 131 -1.28 -7.96 -7.90
C PHE A 131 -1.35 -6.64 -8.64
N HIS A 132 -0.96 -5.56 -7.98
CA HIS A 132 -1.06 -4.21 -8.53
C HIS A 132 -0.18 -4.07 -9.78
N GLY A 133 1.03 -4.63 -9.76
CA GLY A 133 1.93 -4.66 -10.92
C GLY A 133 1.30 -5.33 -12.14
N VAL A 134 0.83 -6.57 -11.99
CA VAL A 134 0.26 -7.33 -13.11
C VAL A 134 -1.05 -6.71 -13.60
N CYS A 135 -1.93 -6.29 -12.70
CA CYS A 135 -3.21 -5.71 -13.09
C CYS A 135 -3.02 -4.37 -13.83
N ASN A 136 -2.04 -3.56 -13.45
CA ASN A 136 -1.68 -2.37 -14.20
C ASN A 136 -1.17 -2.72 -15.60
N GLU A 137 -0.31 -3.71 -15.74
CA GLU A 137 0.19 -4.11 -17.06
C GLU A 137 -0.92 -4.60 -17.98
N LEU A 138 -1.86 -5.39 -17.46
CA LEU A 138 -3.04 -5.84 -18.21
C LEU A 138 -3.93 -4.67 -18.63
N LEU A 139 -4.15 -3.69 -17.76
CA LEU A 139 -4.93 -2.49 -18.07
C LEU A 139 -4.23 -1.61 -19.13
N PHE A 140 -2.91 -1.43 -19.01
CA PHE A 140 -2.14 -0.66 -19.98
C PHE A 140 -1.98 -1.37 -21.31
N ALA A 141 -2.07 -2.71 -21.34
CA ALA A 141 -2.01 -3.49 -22.58
C ALA A 141 -3.27 -3.32 -23.45
N SER A 142 -4.42 -3.02 -22.85
CA SER A 142 -5.68 -2.78 -23.60
C SER A 142 -5.86 -1.35 -24.09
N LEU A 143 -4.96 -0.42 -23.71
CA LEU A 143 -4.99 0.99 -24.10
C LEU A 143 -4.19 1.27 -25.38
N ASP A 144 -4.60 2.31 -26.12
CA ASP A 144 -3.88 2.82 -27.29
C ASP A 144 -2.40 3.13 -26.97
N TYR A 145 -1.51 2.98 -27.96
CA TYR A 145 -0.06 3.13 -27.82
C TYR A 145 0.35 4.43 -27.11
N GLU A 146 -0.24 5.57 -27.50
CA GLU A 146 0.02 6.88 -26.91
C GLU A 146 -0.40 6.93 -25.43
N SER A 147 -1.63 6.49 -25.12
CA SER A 147 -2.18 6.43 -23.76
C SER A 147 -1.38 5.50 -22.86
N ARG A 148 -0.87 4.39 -23.40
CA ARG A 148 -0.02 3.43 -22.68
C ARG A 148 1.30 4.05 -22.23
N HIS A 149 1.97 4.80 -23.11
CA HIS A 149 3.30 5.33 -22.82
C HIS A 149 3.24 6.61 -22.00
N VAL A 150 2.42 7.57 -22.44
CA VAL A 150 2.27 8.86 -21.74
C VAL A 150 1.52 8.66 -20.41
N GLY A 151 0.45 7.86 -20.40
CA GLY A 151 -0.31 7.58 -19.18
C GLY A 151 0.52 6.91 -18.11
N LYS A 152 1.32 5.90 -18.47
CA LYS A 152 2.20 5.20 -17.52
C LYS A 152 3.24 6.15 -16.91
N GLN A 153 3.82 7.05 -17.71
CA GLN A 153 4.77 8.05 -17.22
C GLN A 153 4.11 9.06 -16.28
N GLU A 154 2.97 9.62 -16.67
CA GLU A 154 2.25 10.62 -15.86
C GLU A 154 1.79 10.02 -14.53
N ILE A 155 1.22 8.80 -14.54
CA ILE A 155 0.81 8.11 -13.31
C ILE A 155 2.03 7.75 -12.46
N ALA A 156 3.13 7.29 -13.06
CA ALA A 156 4.35 7.01 -12.28
C ALA A 156 4.93 8.27 -11.62
N LEU A 157 4.84 9.44 -12.27
CA LEU A 157 5.34 10.69 -11.71
C LEU A 157 4.37 11.30 -10.69
N LEU A 158 3.10 11.49 -11.06
CA LEU A 158 2.09 12.13 -10.24
C LEU A 158 1.54 11.19 -9.16
N ALA A 159 1.19 9.97 -9.50
CA ALA A 159 0.56 9.10 -8.51
C ALA A 159 1.59 8.48 -7.57
N ASN A 160 2.74 8.05 -8.07
CA ASN A 160 3.70 7.31 -7.25
C ASN A 160 4.69 8.24 -6.51
N ARG A 161 5.41 9.11 -7.23
CA ARG A 161 6.46 9.95 -6.60
C ARG A 161 5.90 11.08 -5.76
N PHE A 162 4.88 11.78 -6.26
CA PHE A 162 4.30 12.90 -5.53
C PHE A 162 3.56 12.42 -4.27
N SER A 163 2.77 11.34 -4.33
CA SER A 163 2.09 10.79 -3.14
C SER A 163 3.08 10.40 -2.05
N LYS A 164 4.14 9.66 -2.38
CA LYS A 164 5.19 9.30 -1.40
C LYS A 164 5.82 10.52 -0.75
N SER A 165 6.12 11.55 -1.54
CA SER A 165 6.71 12.79 -1.05
C SER A 165 5.75 13.53 -0.13
N LEU A 166 4.48 13.66 -0.54
CA LEU A 166 3.42 14.31 0.22
C LEU A 166 3.17 13.58 1.55
N THR A 167 3.03 12.25 1.52
CA THR A 167 2.84 11.45 2.73
C THR A 167 4.05 11.58 3.65
N ALA A 168 5.28 11.56 3.14
CA ALA A 168 6.48 11.72 3.95
C ALA A 168 6.55 13.09 4.66
N VAL A 169 6.20 14.18 3.96
CA VAL A 169 6.12 15.53 4.55
C VAL A 169 5.06 15.57 5.65
N THR A 170 3.85 15.06 5.37
CA THR A 170 2.76 15.01 6.35
C THR A 170 3.13 14.19 7.58
N LEU A 171 3.74 13.02 7.40
CA LEU A 171 4.19 12.16 8.50
C LEU A 171 5.30 12.83 9.33
N SER A 172 6.22 13.55 8.68
CA SER A 172 7.29 14.29 9.37
C SER A 172 6.72 15.41 10.24
N LEU A 173 5.75 16.16 9.71
CA LEU A 173 5.03 17.17 10.47
C LEU A 173 4.27 16.54 11.65
N LEU A 174 3.53 15.47 11.41
CA LEU A 174 2.73 14.81 12.46
C LEU A 174 3.63 14.27 13.59
N THR A 175 4.78 13.70 13.24
CA THR A 175 5.77 13.18 14.21
C THR A 175 6.37 14.29 15.08
N LYS A 176 6.49 15.52 14.55
CA LYS A 176 7.00 16.67 15.30
C LYS A 176 6.01 17.18 16.35
N TYR A 177 4.71 17.17 16.06
CA TYR A 177 3.69 17.77 16.92
C TYR A 177 3.04 16.79 17.91
N MET A 178 3.13 15.47 17.69
CA MET A 178 2.37 14.48 18.47
C MET A 178 3.24 13.55 19.32
N THR A 179 2.72 13.19 20.50
CA THR A 179 3.30 12.19 21.41
C THR A 179 3.30 10.78 20.80
N SER A 180 4.27 9.95 21.19
CA SER A 180 4.51 8.66 20.53
C SER A 180 3.29 7.75 20.44
N ARG A 181 2.58 7.55 21.57
CA ARG A 181 1.43 6.64 21.66
C ARG A 181 0.21 7.13 20.89
N ARG A 182 -0.07 8.44 20.90
CA ARG A 182 -1.20 9.03 20.16
C ARG A 182 -0.97 8.95 18.66
N LEU A 183 0.28 9.12 18.22
CA LEU A 183 0.62 9.04 16.80
C LEU A 183 0.32 7.65 16.23
N ASP A 184 0.71 6.58 16.93
CA ASP A 184 0.52 5.20 16.43
C ASP A 184 -0.97 4.88 16.25
N CYS A 185 -1.82 5.24 17.22
CA CYS A 185 -3.27 5.08 17.09
C CYS A 185 -3.85 5.90 15.92
N ILE A 186 -3.48 7.18 15.80
CA ILE A 186 -4.00 8.06 14.75
C ILE A 186 -3.58 7.56 13.37
N LEU A 187 -2.34 7.15 13.20
CA LEU A 187 -1.82 6.61 11.94
C LEU A 187 -2.50 5.29 11.57
N SER A 188 -2.72 4.39 12.54
CA SER A 188 -3.42 3.13 12.26
C SER A 188 -4.87 3.35 11.82
N TRP A 189 -5.59 4.26 12.48
CA TRP A 189 -6.94 4.65 12.03
C TRP A 189 -6.93 5.38 10.69
N THR A 190 -5.92 6.23 10.43
CA THR A 190 -5.74 6.90 9.14
C THR A 190 -5.53 5.89 8.02
N ALA A 191 -4.75 4.83 8.26
CA ALA A 191 -4.58 3.74 7.30
C ALA A 191 -5.92 3.05 6.98
N CYS A 192 -6.73 2.74 8.00
CA CYS A 192 -8.08 2.18 7.82
C CYS A 192 -9.04 3.14 7.09
N LEU A 193 -8.92 4.45 7.31
CA LEU A 193 -9.72 5.43 6.60
C LEU A 193 -9.34 5.53 5.12
N PHE A 194 -8.05 5.36 4.77
CA PHE A 194 -7.60 5.37 3.38
C PHE A 194 -8.08 4.16 2.56
N THR A 195 -8.41 3.03 3.19
CA THR A 195 -8.92 1.86 2.45
C THR A 195 -10.35 2.04 1.94
N ILE A 196 -11.14 2.92 2.56
CA ILE A 196 -12.52 3.22 2.13
C ILE A 196 -12.54 3.89 0.75
N PRO A 197 -11.91 5.08 0.54
CA PRO A 197 -11.89 5.69 -0.79
C PRO A 197 -11.13 4.84 -1.80
N TRP A 198 -10.14 4.03 -1.36
CA TRP A 198 -9.45 3.11 -2.25
C TRP A 198 -10.42 2.04 -2.77
N PHE A 199 -11.21 1.42 -1.89
CA PHE A 199 -12.25 0.46 -2.29
C PHE A 199 -13.24 1.06 -3.29
N PHE A 200 -13.74 2.27 -3.04
CA PHE A 200 -14.65 2.95 -3.96
C PHE A 200 -14.00 3.31 -5.30
N SER A 201 -12.69 3.60 -5.33
CA SER A 201 -11.98 3.85 -6.60
C SER A 201 -11.73 2.59 -7.42
N SER A 202 -11.80 1.41 -6.78
CA SER A 202 -11.58 0.12 -7.43
C SER A 202 -12.87 -0.56 -7.92
N LEU A 203 -14.04 0.03 -7.69
CA LEU A 203 -15.35 -0.40 -8.19
C LEU A 203 -15.69 0.24 -9.54
#